data_AF-A0A3D5LG41-F1
#
_entry.id   AF-A0A3D5LG41-F1
#
_cell.length_a   1.000
_cell.length_b   1.000
_cell.length_c   1.000
_cell.angle_alpha   90.00
_cell.angle_beta   90.00
_cell.angle_gamma   90.00
#
_symmetry.space_group_name_H-M   'P 1'
#
loop_
_entity.id
_entity.type
_entity.pdbx_description
1 polymer ?
#
loop_
_entity_poly.entity_id
_entity_poly.type
_entity_poly.pdbx_seq_one_letter_code
_entity_poly.pdbx_strand_id
1 'polypeptide(L)'
;MSTNPTKRIEEIDRRLEELPKGTLTYKKINGKEQPYIQRTIDGKSVSYYVKVSEREKVLVEFEERTKLQEEKKHLTAYVEGLKDILKHNPYLSAQVVIGYQDFEDFTCGQQFYVDKTHFI
;
A
#
# COMPACT_ATOMS: atom_id res chain seq x y z
N MET A 1 12.28 -1.17 9.20
CA MET A 1 12.20 0.05 8.38
C MET A 1 10.78 0.57 8.47
N SER A 2 10.52 1.57 9.30
CA SER A 2 9.18 2.16 9.47
C SER A 2 8.94 3.13 8.31
N THR A 3 8.37 2.64 7.21
CA THR A 3 8.03 3.47 6.06
C THR A 3 6.82 4.34 6.40
N ASN A 4 6.92 5.65 6.16
CA ASN A 4 5.79 6.58 6.33
C ASN A 4 4.56 6.03 5.58
N PRO A 5 3.40 5.88 6.24
CA PRO A 5 2.24 5.21 5.67
C PRO A 5 1.73 5.89 4.40
N THR A 6 1.84 7.22 4.30
CA THR A 6 1.47 7.99 3.11
C THR A 6 2.39 7.67 1.93
N LYS A 7 3.71 7.62 2.16
CA LYS A 7 4.69 7.25 1.10
C LYS A 7 4.47 5.82 0.62
N ARG A 8 4.10 4.90 1.53
CA ARG A 8 3.79 3.51 1.18
C ARG A 8 2.54 3.40 0.31
N ILE A 9 1.49 4.17 0.61
CA ILE A 9 0.28 4.24 -0.21
C ILE A 9 0.62 4.70 -1.65
N GLU A 10 1.45 5.73 -1.81
CA GLU A 10 1.88 6.22 -3.13
C GLU A 10 2.72 5.20 -3.92
N GLU A 11 3.56 4.43 -3.24
CA GLU A 11 4.31 3.32 -3.84
C GLU A 11 3.38 2.21 -4.32
N ILE A 12 2.40 1.82 -3.48
CA ILE A 12 1.39 0.84 -3.85
C ILE A 12 0.58 1.32 -5.06
N ASP A 13 0.21 2.60 -5.12
CA ASP A 13 -0.55 3.15 -6.24
C ASP A 13 0.20 3.05 -7.57
N ARG A 14 1.49 3.40 -7.60
CA ARG A 14 2.34 3.20 -8.79
C ARG A 14 2.40 1.73 -9.19
N ARG A 15 2.57 0.82 -8.23
CA ARG A 15 2.63 -0.62 -8.52
C ARG A 15 1.30 -1.16 -9.06
N LEU A 16 0.16 -0.69 -8.53
CA LEU A 16 -1.18 -1.09 -8.98
C LEU A 16 -1.53 -0.60 -10.40
N GLU A 17 -0.85 0.42 -10.90
CA GLU A 17 -0.97 0.89 -12.29
C GLU A 17 -0.25 -0.04 -13.28
N GLU A 18 0.91 -0.59 -12.90
CA GLU A 18 1.68 -1.54 -13.72
C GLU A 18 1.02 -2.92 -13.79
N LEU A 19 0.41 -3.36 -12.69
CA LEU A 19 -0.20 -4.69 -12.61
C LEU A 19 -1.45 -4.82 -13.51
N PRO A 20 -1.68 -6.02 -14.09
CA PRO A 20 -2.83 -6.26 -14.95
C PRO A 20 -4.15 -6.02 -14.20
N LYS A 21 -5.08 -5.33 -14.87
CA LYS A 21 -6.46 -5.11 -14.40
C LYS A 21 -7.36 -6.15 -15.06
N GLY A 22 -8.32 -6.67 -14.31
CA GLY A 22 -9.34 -7.59 -14.82
C GLY A 22 -9.34 -8.94 -14.12
N THR A 23 -9.86 -9.95 -14.80
CA THR A 23 -9.94 -11.32 -14.31
C THR A 23 -9.43 -12.28 -15.38
N LEU A 24 -8.69 -13.31 -14.97
CA LEU A 24 -8.28 -14.40 -15.84
C LEU A 24 -9.42 -15.43 -15.96
N THR A 25 -9.91 -15.63 -17.18
CA THR A 25 -11.01 -16.55 -17.51
C THR A 25 -10.59 -17.50 -18.62
N TYR A 26 -11.34 -18.58 -18.82
CA TYR A 26 -11.05 -19.62 -19.82
C TYR A 26 -12.13 -19.67 -20.90
N LYS A 27 -11.71 -19.81 -22.15
CA LYS A 27 -12.59 -20.05 -23.29
C LYS A 27 -12.23 -21.37 -23.93
N LYS A 28 -13.22 -22.24 -24.13
CA LYS A 28 -13.03 -23.50 -24.85
C LYS A 28 -13.12 -23.24 -26.36
N ILE A 29 -12.04 -23.50 -27.09
CA ILE A 29 -11.94 -23.32 -28.54
C ILE A 29 -11.40 -24.63 -29.13
N ASN A 30 -12.15 -25.27 -30.03
CA ASN A 30 -11.78 -26.55 -30.65
C ASN A 30 -11.34 -27.63 -29.65
N GLY A 31 -12.02 -27.68 -28.49
CA GLY A 31 -11.73 -28.63 -27.42
C GLY A 31 -10.57 -28.24 -26.49
N LYS A 32 -9.79 -27.21 -26.82
CA LYS A 32 -8.68 -26.70 -25.99
C LYS A 32 -9.13 -25.50 -25.16
N GLU A 33 -8.60 -25.38 -23.95
CA GLU A 33 -8.85 -24.23 -23.08
C GLU A 33 -7.84 -23.14 -23.35
N GLN A 34 -8.32 -21.97 -23.78
CA GLN A 34 -7.52 -20.78 -24.00
C GLN A 34 -7.77 -19.78 -22.86
N PRO A 35 -6.74 -19.40 -22.09
CA PRO A 35 -6.88 -18.36 -21.08
C PRO A 35 -6.96 -16.98 -21.72
N TYR A 36 -7.79 -16.11 -21.16
CA TYR A 36 -7.91 -14.71 -21.56
C TYR A 36 -8.14 -13.82 -20.34
N ILE A 37 -7.65 -12.59 -20.41
CA ILE A 37 -7.93 -11.55 -19.42
C ILE A 37 -9.11 -10.74 -19.92
N GLN A 38 -10.14 -10.62 -19.09
CA GLN A 38 -11.26 -9.72 -19.33
C GLN A 38 -11.11 -8.47 -18.48
N ARG A 39 -11.15 -7.29 -19.11
CA ARG A 39 -11.08 -6.01 -18.40
C ARG A 39 -11.99 -4.96 -19.03
N THR A 40 -12.47 -4.03 -18.22
CA THR A 40 -13.22 -2.88 -18.71
C THR A 40 -12.28 -1.69 -18.88
N ILE A 41 -12.24 -1.12 -20.08
CA ILE A 41 -11.48 0.10 -20.39
C ILE A 41 -12.50 1.10 -20.95
N ASP A 42 -12.60 2.28 -20.35
CA ASP A 42 -13.49 3.36 -20.81
C ASP A 42 -14.95 2.91 -21.05
N GLY A 43 -15.48 2.09 -20.13
CA GLY A 43 -16.84 1.56 -20.20
C GLY A 43 -17.04 0.43 -21.22
N LYS A 44 -16.00 -0.01 -21.94
CA LYS A 44 -16.06 -1.14 -22.89
C LYS A 44 -15.35 -2.37 -22.33
N SER A 45 -16.00 -3.53 -22.41
CA SER A 45 -15.39 -4.81 -22.05
C SER A 45 -14.43 -5.27 -23.16
N VAL A 46 -13.14 -5.32 -22.85
CA VAL A 46 -12.08 -5.78 -23.74
C VAL A 46 -11.53 -7.11 -23.22
N SER A 47 -11.28 -8.06 -24.13
CA SER A 47 -10.66 -9.35 -23.81
C SER A 47 -9.33 -9.51 -24.54
N TYR A 48 -8.29 -9.95 -23.83
CA TYR A 48 -6.96 -10.21 -24.38
C TYR A 48 -6.59 -11.67 -24.12
N TYR A 49 -6.17 -12.38 -25.17
CA TYR A 49 -5.75 -13.78 -25.03
C TYR A 49 -4.34 -13.87 -24.46
N VAL A 50 -4.17 -14.76 -23.48
CA VAL A 50 -2.89 -15.01 -22.83
C VAL A 50 -2.34 -16.35 -23.32
N LYS A 51 -1.01 -16.46 -23.42
CA LYS A 51 -0.37 -17.74 -23.72
C LYS A 51 -0.43 -18.65 -22.49
N VAL A 52 -0.59 -19.95 -22.70
CA VAL A 52 -0.66 -20.93 -21.60
C VAL A 52 0.61 -20.91 -20.73
N SER A 53 1.77 -20.66 -21.33
CA SER A 53 3.06 -20.54 -20.62
C SER A 53 3.17 -19.31 -19.71
N GLU A 54 2.37 -18.27 -19.96
CA GLU A 54 2.39 -17.01 -19.19
C GLU A 54 1.28 -16.99 -18.13
N ARG A 55 0.39 -18.00 -18.13
CA ARG A 55 -0.74 -18.12 -17.22
C ARG A 55 -0.34 -18.00 -15.75
N GLU A 56 0.69 -18.74 -15.33
CA GLU A 56 1.12 -18.76 -13.94
C GLU A 56 1.64 -17.40 -13.50
N LYS A 57 2.40 -16.72 -14.37
CA LYS A 57 2.89 -15.35 -14.10
C LYS A 57 1.73 -14.39 -13.90
N VAL A 58 0.74 -14.43 -14.79
CA VAL A 58 -0.45 -13.57 -14.72
C VAL A 58 -1.26 -13.85 -13.43
N LEU A 59 -1.38 -15.10 -13.01
CA LEU A 59 -2.04 -15.45 -11.74
C LEU A 59 -1.31 -14.85 -10.53
N VAL A 60 0.03 -14.96 -10.50
CA VAL A 60 0.85 -14.37 -9.43
C VAL A 60 0.71 -12.85 -9.41
N GLU A 61 0.68 -12.20 -10.57
CA GLU A 61 0.46 -10.74 -10.67
C GLU A 61 -0.92 -10.32 -10.13
N PHE A 62 -1.96 -11.12 -10.35
CA PHE A 62 -3.28 -10.86 -9.77
C PHE A 62 -3.30 -11.04 -8.24
N GLU A 63 -2.63 -12.07 -7.71
CA GLU A 63 -2.50 -12.24 -6.26
C GLU A 63 -1.72 -11.08 -5.63
N GLU A 64 -0.64 -10.63 -6.26
CA GLU A 64 0.12 -9.45 -5.84
C GLU A 64 -0.78 -8.22 -5.81
N ARG A 65 -1.59 -8.01 -6.86
CA ARG A 65 -2.55 -6.91 -6.93
C ARG A 65 -3.52 -6.93 -5.75
N THR A 66 -4.09 -8.09 -5.44
CA THR A 66 -5.04 -8.23 -4.32
C THR A 66 -4.39 -7.90 -2.98
N LYS A 67 -3.19 -8.44 -2.72
CA LYS A 67 -2.44 -8.16 -1.49
C LYS A 67 -2.14 -6.67 -1.33
N LEU A 68 -1.71 -6.02 -2.40
CA LEU A 68 -1.43 -4.57 -2.40
C LEU A 68 -2.68 -3.73 -2.18
N GLN A 69 -3.83 -4.13 -2.74
CA GLN A 69 -5.10 -3.46 -2.49
C GLN A 69 -5.56 -3.59 -1.02
N GLU A 70 -5.38 -4.76 -0.42
CA GLU A 70 -5.65 -4.98 1.01
C GLU A 70 -4.72 -4.14 1.88
N GLU A 71 -3.41 -4.15 1.61
CA GLU A 71 -2.42 -3.33 2.32
C GLU A 71 -2.79 -1.84 2.24
N LYS A 72 -3.10 -1.34 1.04
CA LYS A 72 -3.55 0.04 0.85
C LYS A 72 -4.78 0.36 1.69
N LYS A 73 -5.78 -0.52 1.71
CA LYS A 73 -7.01 -0.32 2.50
C LYS A 73 -6.69 -0.19 3.99
N HIS A 74 -5.82 -1.05 4.52
CA HIS A 74 -5.39 -0.98 5.92
C HIS A 74 -4.63 0.31 6.22
N LEU A 75 -3.71 0.71 5.35
CA LEU A 75 -2.93 1.95 5.52
C LEU A 75 -3.82 3.19 5.46
N THR A 76 -4.78 3.24 4.53
CA THR A 76 -5.73 4.35 4.43
C THR A 76 -6.58 4.46 5.70
N ALA A 77 -7.13 3.34 6.19
CA ALA A 77 -7.91 3.34 7.43
C ALA A 77 -7.07 3.78 8.65
N TYR A 78 -5.80 3.38 8.70
CA TYR A 78 -4.86 3.82 9.73
C TYR A 78 -4.62 5.34 9.67
N VAL A 79 -4.36 5.88 8.49
CA VAL A 79 -4.14 7.33 8.30
C VAL A 79 -5.40 8.14 8.62
N GLU A 80 -6.58 7.64 8.27
CA GLU A 80 -7.87 8.26 8.62
C GLU A 80 -8.10 8.26 10.14
N GLY A 81 -7.83 7.13 10.81
CA GLY A 81 -7.91 7.05 12.27
C GLY A 81 -6.95 8.01 12.97
N LEU A 82 -5.71 8.13 12.47
CA LEU A 82 -4.76 9.12 12.98
C LEU A 82 -5.27 10.56 12.80
N LYS A 83 -5.85 10.89 11.63
CA LYS A 83 -6.43 12.23 11.40
C LYS A 83 -7.55 12.54 12.38
N ASP A 84 -8.39 11.55 12.71
CA ASP A 84 -9.48 11.75 13.67
C ASP A 84 -8.96 11.98 15.09
N ILE A 85 -7.94 11.21 15.52
CA ILE A 85 -7.27 11.43 16.81
C ILE A 85 -6.65 12.83 16.90
N LEU A 86 -5.95 13.26 15.85
CA LEU A 86 -5.32 14.58 15.78
C LEU A 86 -6.35 15.72 15.80
N LYS A 87 -7.53 15.52 15.20
CA LYS A 87 -8.63 16.50 15.24
C LYS A 87 -9.16 16.70 16.67
N HIS A 88 -9.24 15.62 17.45
CA HIS A 88 -9.71 15.67 18.83
C HIS A 88 -8.61 16.16 19.81
N ASN A 89 -7.34 15.98 19.47
CA ASN A 89 -6.21 16.47 20.25
C ASN A 89 -5.13 17.12 19.36
N PRO A 90 -5.25 18.44 19.08
CA PRO A 90 -4.36 19.14 18.16
C PRO A 90 -2.92 19.28 18.70
N TYR A 91 -2.70 19.06 20.00
CA TYR A 91 -1.36 19.09 20.59
C TYR A 91 -0.50 17.89 20.18
N LEU A 92 -1.12 16.76 19.78
CA LEU A 92 -0.38 15.59 19.29
C LEU A 92 0.20 15.81 17.89
N SER A 93 -0.36 16.75 17.12
CA SER A 93 0.19 17.20 15.82
C SER A 93 1.13 18.39 15.95
N ALA A 94 1.19 19.04 17.11
CA ALA A 94 2.07 20.17 17.30
C ALA A 94 3.51 19.68 17.41
N GLN A 95 4.42 20.23 16.60
CA GLN A 95 5.85 20.18 16.89
C GLN A 95 6.10 21.06 18.13
N VAL A 96 5.82 20.50 19.32
CA VAL A 96 6.08 21.20 20.58
C VAL A 96 7.57 21.07 20.87
N VAL A 97 8.33 22.09 20.53
CA VAL A 97 9.73 22.22 20.95
C VAL A 97 9.73 22.61 22.43
N ILE A 98 10.26 21.74 23.29
CA ILE A 98 10.59 22.09 24.69
C ILE A 98 12.10 21.97 24.83
N GLY A 99 12.79 23.11 24.78
CA GLY A 99 14.25 23.14 24.70
C GLY A 99 14.77 22.76 23.31
N TYR A 100 16.04 23.03 23.03
CA TYR A 100 16.74 22.91 21.74
C TYR A 100 16.74 21.52 21.05
N GLN A 101 15.86 20.58 21.41
CA GLN A 101 15.78 19.25 20.82
C GLN A 101 14.53 19.08 19.95
N ASP A 102 14.74 18.78 18.67
CA ASP A 102 13.71 18.32 17.74
C ASP A 102 13.23 16.93 18.14
N PHE A 103 11.91 16.75 18.28
CA PHE A 103 11.30 15.48 18.70
C PHE A 103 11.23 14.42 17.58
N GLU A 104 11.63 14.77 16.35
CA GLU A 104 11.68 13.80 15.24
C GLU A 104 12.64 12.64 15.54
N ASP A 105 13.71 12.88 16.30
CA ASP A 105 14.68 11.87 16.73
C ASP A 105 14.09 10.80 17.69
N PHE A 106 13.04 11.14 18.44
CA PHE A 106 12.40 10.20 19.39
C PHE A 106 11.50 9.18 18.69
N THR A 107 10.92 9.55 17.55
CA THR A 107 9.96 8.69 16.83
C THR A 107 10.61 7.58 16.00
N CYS A 108 11.95 7.58 15.88
CA CYS A 108 12.71 6.63 15.07
C CYS A 108 13.33 5.45 15.88
N GLY A 109 13.02 5.34 17.17
CA GLY A 109 13.41 4.18 17.99
C GLY A 109 14.88 4.17 18.45
N GLN A 110 15.59 5.29 18.39
CA GLN A 110 16.87 5.43 19.09
C GLN A 110 16.60 5.62 20.59
N GLN A 111 16.79 4.55 21.37
CA GLN A 111 16.85 4.65 22.83
C GLN A 111 18.08 5.45 23.22
N PHE A 112 17.88 6.63 23.82
CA PHE A 112 18.96 7.31 24.54
C PHE A 112 18.85 6.98 26.03
N TYR A 113 19.97 6.56 26.61
CA TYR A 113 20.14 6.41 28.06
C TYR A 113 20.28 7.83 28.63
N VAL A 114 19.29 8.29 29.39
CA VAL A 114 19.39 9.58 30.10
C VAL A 114 19.98 9.29 31.47
N ASP A 115 21.26 9.66 31.65
CA ASP A 115 21.90 9.61 32.96
C ASP A 115 21.21 10.60 33.91
N LYS A 116 20.74 10.09 35.06
CA LYS A 116 19.97 10.84 36.06
C LYS A 116 20.85 11.66 37.00
N THR A 117 22.05 12.03 36.58
CA THR A 117 22.90 12.89 37.39
C THR A 117 22.80 14.35 36.93
N HIS A 118 22.40 15.19 37.88
CA HIS A 118 22.42 16.66 37.92
C HIS A 118 21.09 17.37 37.62
N PHE A 119 20.20 17.35 38.62
CA PHE A 119 19.41 18.54 38.94
C PHE A 119 20.23 19.39 39.92
N ILE A 120 20.50 20.66 39.57
CA ILE A 120 21.00 21.70 40.47
C ILE A 120 19.80 22.53 40.94
#